data_AF-A0A922MMT2-F1
#
_entry.id   AF-A0A922MMT2-F1
#
_cell.length_a   1.000
_cell.length_b   1.000
_cell.length_c   1.000
_cell.angle_alpha   90.00
_cell.angle_beta   90.00
_cell.angle_gamma   90.00
#
_symmetry.space_group_name_H-M   'P 1'
#
loop_
_entity.id
_entity.type
_entity.pdbx_description
1 polymer ?
#
loop_
_entity_poly.entity_id
_entity_poly.type
_entity_poly.pdbx_seq_one_letter_code
_entity_poly.pdbx_strand_id
1 'polypeptide(L)'
;MSGSGLSPWSLVADPNKYAAIVAQHANCSPELTPPLLLRCLRERPLEALLSAPVQAPDFAYAFGPSVDGVVIDTGDLLVNPENGYEWGGQTVAHAPLGKQAQNAINIINAVLMRKSAVAQLTKYDLMLGVTKAEAYFAFSGDDVQYGIEADRRSKILKSFVRNTYSYHLSEILATIINEYTDWERPVQHPINIR
;
A
#
# COMPACT_ATOMS: atom_id res chain seq x y z
N MET A 1 -7.16 13.40 11.56
CA MET A 1 -5.84 13.05 12.13
C MET A 1 -5.94 11.60 12.56
N SER A 2 -5.35 10.68 11.79
CA SER A 2 -5.32 9.21 11.99
C SER A 2 -4.64 8.56 10.76
N GLY A 3 -3.47 9.08 10.38
CA GLY A 3 -2.81 8.69 9.13
C GLY A 3 -1.33 9.06 9.15
N SER A 4 -0.51 8.20 8.56
CA SER A 4 0.94 8.36 8.47
C SER A 4 1.46 7.81 7.14
N GLY A 5 2.50 8.42 6.59
CA GLY A 5 3.23 7.88 5.44
C GLY A 5 3.93 6.54 5.70
N LEU A 6 4.02 6.13 6.98
CA LEU A 6 4.56 4.82 7.39
C LEU A 6 3.51 3.71 7.39
N SER A 7 2.23 4.03 7.18
CA SER A 7 1.17 3.02 7.18
C SER A 7 1.26 2.11 5.95
N PRO A 8 0.96 0.81 6.04
CA PRO A 8 1.06 -0.09 4.88
C PRO A 8 0.18 0.32 3.70
N TRP A 9 -0.90 1.04 3.97
CA TRP A 9 -1.85 1.53 2.99
C TRP A 9 -1.59 2.96 2.50
N SER A 10 -0.55 3.67 2.96
CA SER A 10 -0.28 5.03 2.46
C SER A 10 0.41 5.06 1.10
N LEU A 11 0.86 3.92 0.58
CA LEU A 11 1.55 3.80 -0.69
C LEU A 11 0.97 2.64 -1.51
N VAL A 12 0.81 2.86 -2.83
CA VAL A 12 0.42 1.82 -3.78
C VAL A 12 1.66 1.01 -4.18
N ALA A 13 1.62 -0.30 -3.94
CA ALA A 13 2.74 -1.19 -4.25
C ALA A 13 2.96 -1.40 -5.76
N ASP A 14 1.88 -1.48 -6.54
CA ASP A 14 1.95 -1.74 -7.99
C ASP A 14 1.00 -0.81 -8.77
N PRO A 15 1.36 0.48 -8.94
CA PRO A 15 0.53 1.45 -9.65
C PRO A 15 0.38 1.12 -11.14
N ASN A 16 1.40 0.52 -11.74
CA ASN A 16 1.43 0.20 -13.17
C ASN A 16 0.40 -0.87 -13.52
N LYS A 17 0.21 -1.87 -12.66
CA LYS A 17 -0.84 -2.88 -12.82
C LYS A 17 -2.23 -2.25 -12.91
N TYR A 18 -2.58 -1.36 -11.98
CA TYR A 18 -3.91 -0.73 -11.98
C TYR A 18 -4.06 0.26 -13.14
N ALA A 19 -3.01 1.00 -13.48
CA ALA A 19 -2.99 1.87 -14.66
C ALA A 19 -3.22 1.09 -15.96
N ALA A 20 -2.63 -0.11 -16.10
CA ALA A 20 -2.83 -0.96 -17.26
C ALA A 20 -4.27 -1.49 -17.37
N ILE A 21 -4.90 -1.83 -16.25
CA ILE A 21 -6.32 -2.25 -16.23
C ILE A 21 -7.22 -1.11 -16.74
N VAL A 22 -7.00 0.12 -16.24
CA VAL A 22 -7.76 1.29 -16.70
C VAL A 22 -7.49 1.59 -18.17
N ALA A 23 -6.23 1.51 -18.61
CA ALA A 23 -5.86 1.73 -20.00
C ALA A 23 -6.56 0.75 -20.94
N GLN A 24 -6.51 -0.54 -20.64
CA GLN A 24 -7.17 -1.58 -21.43
C GLN A 24 -8.69 -1.34 -21.49
N HIS A 25 -9.33 -1.05 -20.35
CA HIS A 25 -10.76 -0.77 -20.29
C HIS A 25 -11.17 0.47 -21.08
N ALA A 26 -10.32 1.50 -21.07
CA ALA A 26 -10.53 2.74 -21.79
C ALA A 26 -10.11 2.67 -23.27
N ASN A 27 -9.90 1.47 -23.83
CA ASN A 27 -9.43 1.25 -25.21
C ASN A 27 -8.12 2.00 -25.53
N CYS A 28 -7.18 2.02 -24.58
CA CYS A 28 -5.81 2.50 -24.76
C CYS A 28 -4.83 1.33 -24.59
N SER A 29 -3.93 1.11 -25.54
CA SER A 29 -2.97 0.00 -25.44
C SER A 29 -1.96 0.26 -24.31
N PRO A 30 -1.79 -0.65 -23.34
CA PRO A 30 -0.80 -0.49 -22.26
C PRO A 30 0.66 -0.61 -22.77
N GLU A 31 0.87 -1.08 -24.00
CA GLU A 31 2.20 -1.18 -24.63
C GLU A 31 2.67 0.15 -25.24
N LEU A 32 1.78 1.16 -25.29
CA LEU A 32 2.14 2.51 -25.74
C LEU A 32 3.24 3.10 -24.84
N THR A 33 4.09 3.94 -25.43
CA THR A 33 5.05 4.73 -24.64
C THR A 33 4.28 5.62 -23.64
N PRO A 34 4.83 5.88 -22.44
CA PRO A 34 4.15 6.68 -21.42
C PRO A 34 3.51 7.99 -21.93
N PRO A 35 4.16 8.82 -22.78
CA PRO A 35 3.52 10.04 -23.27
C PRO A 35 2.32 9.79 -24.21
N LEU A 36 2.39 8.74 -25.05
CA LEU A 36 1.30 8.39 -25.96
C LEU A 36 0.12 7.75 -25.21
N LEU A 37 0.40 6.92 -24.22
CA LEU A 37 -0.61 6.34 -23.33
C LEU A 37 -1.38 7.44 -22.59
N LEU A 38 -0.66 8.39 -21.98
CA LEU A 38 -1.28 9.51 -21.27
C LEU A 38 -2.11 10.42 -22.19
N ARG A 39 -1.67 10.60 -23.45
CA ARG A 39 -2.47 11.32 -24.44
C ARG A 39 -3.78 10.58 -24.73
N CYS A 40 -3.72 9.28 -25.01
CA CYS A 40 -4.91 8.46 -25.24
C CYS A 40 -5.87 8.54 -24.06
N LEU A 41 -5.38 8.35 -22.83
CA LEU A 41 -6.19 8.40 -21.61
C LEU A 41 -6.88 9.75 -21.40
N ARG A 42 -6.19 10.87 -21.68
CA ARG A 42 -6.79 12.22 -21.60
C ARG A 42 -7.88 12.49 -22.62
N GLU A 43 -7.85 11.79 -23.77
CA GLU A 43 -8.85 11.93 -24.83
C GLU A 43 -10.12 11.08 -24.54
N ARG A 44 -10.10 10.22 -23.50
CA ARG A 44 -11.27 9.41 -23.10
C ARG A 44 -12.20 10.17 -22.16
N PRO A 45 -13.53 9.95 -22.25
CA PRO A 45 -14.47 10.56 -21.32
C PRO A 45 -14.23 10.02 -19.90
N LEU A 46 -14.38 10.88 -18.91
CA LEU A 46 -14.15 10.53 -17.50
C LEU A 46 -14.94 9.30 -17.06
N GLU A 47 -16.19 9.18 -17.51
CA GLU A 47 -17.06 8.03 -17.21
C GLU A 47 -16.45 6.70 -17.66
N ALA A 48 -15.78 6.68 -18.81
CA ALA A 48 -15.10 5.48 -19.28
C ALA A 48 -13.92 5.10 -18.38
N LEU A 49 -13.18 6.09 -17.85
CA LEU A 49 -12.08 5.85 -16.91
C LEU A 49 -12.57 5.36 -15.55
N LEU A 50 -13.66 5.95 -15.04
CA LEU A 50 -14.24 5.60 -13.74
C LEU A 50 -14.98 4.26 -13.75
N SER A 51 -15.51 3.85 -14.90
CA SER A 51 -16.19 2.55 -15.06
C SER A 51 -15.23 1.35 -15.14
N ALA A 52 -13.91 1.58 -15.09
CA ALA A 52 -12.94 0.49 -15.15
C ALA A 52 -13.08 -0.45 -13.94
N PRO A 53 -13.08 -1.79 -14.15
CA PRO A 53 -13.27 -2.76 -13.09
C PRO A 53 -11.99 -2.93 -12.26
N VAL A 54 -11.66 -1.92 -11.46
CA VAL A 54 -10.48 -1.92 -10.60
C VAL A 54 -10.86 -2.38 -9.20
N GLN A 55 -10.43 -3.59 -8.84
CA GLN A 55 -10.60 -4.12 -7.49
C GLN A 55 -9.33 -3.87 -6.67
N ALA A 56 -9.46 -3.05 -5.62
CA ALA A 56 -8.39 -2.84 -4.66
C ALA A 56 -8.25 -4.08 -3.74
N PRO A 57 -7.03 -4.44 -3.34
CA PRO A 57 -6.78 -5.47 -2.35
C PRO A 57 -7.27 -5.02 -0.97
N ASP A 58 -7.71 -5.96 -0.13
CA ASP A 58 -8.09 -5.64 1.25
C ASP A 58 -6.92 -4.97 1.99
N PHE A 59 -7.23 -3.95 2.79
CA PHE A 59 -6.26 -3.17 3.58
C PHE A 59 -5.19 -2.43 2.75
N ALA A 60 -5.44 -2.21 1.47
CA ALA A 60 -4.59 -1.41 0.59
C ALA A 60 -5.45 -0.69 -0.48
N TYR A 61 -4.82 0.15 -1.29
CA TYR A 61 -5.49 0.92 -2.32
C TYR A 61 -4.95 0.59 -3.71
N ALA A 62 -5.82 0.70 -4.72
CA ALA A 62 -5.43 0.57 -6.12
C ALA A 62 -4.81 1.86 -6.68
N PHE A 63 -5.30 3.01 -6.22
CA PHE A 63 -4.83 4.34 -6.62
C PHE A 63 -4.51 5.16 -5.37
N GLY A 64 -3.40 5.88 -5.41
CA GLY A 64 -2.87 6.61 -4.27
C GLY A 64 -1.42 7.02 -4.51
N PRO A 65 -0.70 7.46 -3.47
CA PRO A 65 0.70 7.81 -3.57
C PRO A 65 1.55 6.63 -4.07
N SER A 66 2.51 6.89 -4.94
CA SER A 66 3.46 5.91 -5.47
C SER A 66 4.85 6.51 -5.57
N VAL A 67 5.89 5.67 -5.59
CA VAL A 67 7.26 6.13 -5.86
C VAL A 67 7.36 6.52 -7.34
N ASP A 68 7.54 7.81 -7.59
CA ASP A 68 7.61 8.39 -8.94
C ASP A 68 9.02 8.89 -9.29
N GLY A 69 9.93 8.97 -8.32
CA GLY A 69 11.28 9.52 -8.50
C GLY A 69 11.33 11.05 -8.58
N VAL A 70 10.20 11.74 -8.37
CA VAL A 70 10.11 13.21 -8.43
C VAL A 70 9.65 13.77 -7.09
N VAL A 71 8.46 13.38 -6.64
CA VAL A 71 7.89 13.82 -5.36
C VAL A 71 8.25 12.83 -4.26
N ILE A 72 8.12 11.54 -4.56
CA ILE A 72 8.47 10.44 -3.67
C ILE A 72 9.61 9.69 -4.34
N ASP A 73 10.83 10.10 -4.00
CA ASP A 73 12.05 9.53 -4.55
C ASP A 73 12.71 8.57 -3.55
N THR A 74 13.11 7.38 -4.00
CA THR A 74 13.94 6.44 -3.23
C THR A 74 15.40 6.88 -3.10
N GLY A 75 15.83 7.92 -3.80
CA GLY A 75 17.20 8.40 -3.85
C GLY A 75 18.14 7.43 -4.56
N ASP A 76 19.44 7.62 -4.40
CA ASP A 76 20.53 6.88 -5.07
C ASP A 76 20.69 5.39 -4.70
N LEU A 77 19.64 4.72 -4.22
CA LEU A 77 19.67 3.26 -3.94
C LEU A 77 19.89 2.39 -5.20
N LEU A 78 20.14 3.01 -6.36
CA LEU A 78 20.45 2.37 -7.63
C LEU A 78 21.78 2.85 -8.25
N VAL A 79 22.53 3.73 -7.59
CA VAL A 79 23.89 4.10 -8.03
C VAL A 79 24.89 3.17 -7.35
N ASN A 80 25.29 2.13 -8.07
CA ASN A 80 26.42 1.29 -7.68
C ASN A 80 27.68 2.20 -7.63
N PRO A 81 28.36 2.38 -6.49
CA PRO A 81 29.42 3.38 -6.35
C PRO A 81 30.71 3.06 -7.12
N GLU A 82 30.77 1.95 -7.86
CA GLU A 82 31.98 1.53 -8.57
C GLU A 82 32.15 2.11 -9.98
N ASN A 83 31.14 2.74 -10.59
CA ASN A 83 31.31 3.34 -11.93
C ASN A 83 30.52 4.66 -12.05
N GLY A 84 31.22 5.80 -12.22
CA GLY A 84 30.50 7.03 -12.58
C GLY A 84 31.28 8.33 -12.51
N TYR A 85 32.41 8.43 -13.20
CA TYR A 85 32.70 9.68 -13.89
C TYR A 85 32.04 9.58 -15.26
N GLU A 86 31.01 10.37 -15.56
CA GLU A 86 30.75 10.79 -16.94
C GLU A 86 29.79 11.98 -16.97
N TRP A 87 30.34 13.08 -17.49
CA TRP A 87 29.69 14.35 -17.76
C TRP A 87 29.05 14.28 -19.14
N GLY A 88 27.75 14.49 -19.24
CA GLY A 88 27.05 14.55 -20.52
C GLY A 88 25.55 14.29 -20.36
N GLY A 89 24.73 15.23 -20.81
CA GLY A 89 23.28 15.16 -20.70
C GLY A 89 22.68 13.89 -21.28
N GLN A 90 22.17 13.01 -20.42
CA GLN A 90 21.25 11.94 -20.75
C GLN A 90 20.20 11.88 -19.63
N THR A 91 18.93 11.84 -20.03
CA THR A 91 17.79 11.63 -19.14
C THR A 91 18.07 10.45 -18.24
N VAL A 92 18.05 10.67 -16.92
CA VAL A 92 18.25 9.62 -15.93
C VAL A 92 17.08 8.65 -16.07
N ALA A 93 17.24 7.62 -16.89
CA ALA A 93 16.37 6.46 -16.87
C ALA A 93 16.66 5.79 -15.53
N HIS A 94 15.93 6.22 -14.50
CA HIS A 94 15.93 5.59 -13.19
C HIS A 94 15.74 4.09 -13.42
N ALA A 95 16.76 3.31 -13.05
CA ALA A 95 16.69 1.87 -13.17
C ALA A 95 15.39 1.41 -12.48
N PRO A 96 14.63 0.49 -13.08
CA PRO A 96 13.42 0.01 -12.46
C PRO A 96 13.82 -0.60 -11.13
N LEU A 97 13.15 -0.18 -10.05
CA LEU A 97 13.09 -0.91 -8.79
C LEU A 97 13.06 -2.39 -9.15
N GLY A 98 14.08 -3.15 -8.74
CA GLY A 98 14.28 -4.53 -9.20
C GLY A 98 12.95 -5.30 -9.17
N LYS A 99 12.72 -6.13 -10.20
CA LYS A 99 11.49 -6.90 -10.47
C LYS A 99 11.10 -7.92 -9.38
N GLN A 100 11.38 -7.64 -8.11
CA GLN A 100 10.80 -8.33 -6.97
C GLN A 100 9.61 -7.49 -6.53
N ALA A 101 8.43 -8.10 -6.49
CA ALA A 101 7.22 -7.49 -5.96
C ALA A 101 7.50 -7.02 -4.52
N GLN A 102 7.86 -5.75 -4.37
CA GLN A 102 8.13 -5.17 -3.07
C GLN A 102 6.79 -4.74 -2.48
N ASN A 103 6.44 -5.30 -1.32
CA ASN A 103 5.29 -4.85 -0.57
C ASN A 103 5.44 -3.37 -0.19
N ALA A 104 4.32 -2.66 -0.06
CA ALA A 104 4.29 -1.23 0.26
C ALA A 104 5.16 -0.89 1.49
N ILE A 105 5.15 -1.74 2.53
CA ILE A 105 6.00 -1.56 3.73
C ILE A 105 7.49 -1.47 3.40
N ASN A 106 8.00 -2.35 2.53
CA ASN A 106 9.43 -2.39 2.21
C ASN A 106 9.85 -1.11 1.48
N ILE A 107 8.99 -0.66 0.55
CA ILE A 107 9.20 0.58 -0.20
C ILE A 107 9.15 1.78 0.75
N ILE A 108 8.13 1.85 1.61
CA ILE A 108 7.97 2.90 2.62
C ILE A 108 9.21 2.99 3.51
N ASN A 109 9.71 1.86 4.00
CA ASN A 109 10.91 1.82 4.83
C ASN A 109 12.13 2.33 4.06
N ALA A 110 12.30 1.92 2.80
CA ALA A 110 13.40 2.38 1.96
C ALA A 110 13.34 3.90 1.69
N VAL A 111 12.15 4.49 1.60
CA VAL A 111 11.96 5.92 1.31
C VAL A 111 12.02 6.78 2.57
N LEU A 112 11.26 6.45 3.60
CA LEU A 112 11.03 7.32 4.76
C LEU A 112 12.04 7.11 5.89
N MET A 113 12.68 5.94 6.00
CA MET A 113 13.68 5.69 7.05
C MET A 113 15.10 6.18 6.70
N ARG A 114 15.24 6.89 5.58
CA ARG A 114 16.53 7.49 5.18
C ARG A 114 16.87 8.68 6.07
N LYS A 115 18.15 8.81 6.41
CA LYS A 115 18.66 9.93 7.23
C LYS A 115 18.30 11.30 6.64
N SER A 116 18.36 11.45 5.31
CA SER A 116 18.00 12.68 4.61
C SER A 116 16.50 13.01 4.74
N ALA A 117 15.63 12.02 4.55
CA ALA A 117 14.19 12.18 4.71
C ALA A 117 13.83 12.54 6.16
N VAL A 118 14.38 11.82 7.13
CA VAL A 118 14.20 12.11 8.56
C VAL A 118 14.69 13.52 8.90
N ALA A 119 15.87 13.93 8.42
CA ALA A 119 16.42 15.27 8.68
C ALA A 119 15.62 16.41 8.04
N GLN A 120 14.88 16.15 6.96
CA GLN A 120 13.95 17.13 6.40
C GLN A 120 12.68 17.20 7.23
N LEU A 121 12.13 16.05 7.66
CA LEU A 121 10.92 15.98 8.47
C LEU A 121 11.10 16.58 9.87
N THR A 122 12.31 16.51 10.45
CA THR A 122 12.61 17.11 11.76
C THR A 122 12.56 18.64 11.78
N LYS A 123 12.45 19.30 10.62
CA LYS A 123 12.39 20.77 10.54
C LYS A 123 10.99 21.33 10.81
N TYR A 124 9.98 20.47 10.87
CA TYR A 124 8.58 20.87 10.99
C TYR A 124 8.02 20.45 12.35
N ASP A 125 7.23 21.35 12.95
CA ASP A 125 6.43 21.01 14.13
C ASP A 125 5.24 20.13 13.71
N LEU A 126 5.05 19.00 14.40
CA LEU A 126 4.02 18.03 14.10
C LEU A 126 3.07 17.85 15.28
N MET A 127 1.77 17.94 15.03
CA MET A 127 0.73 17.46 15.94
C MET A 127 0.14 16.17 15.39
N LEU A 128 0.23 15.11 16.19
CA LEU A 128 -0.21 13.77 15.81
C LEU A 128 -1.28 13.28 16.79
N GLY A 129 -2.20 12.46 16.30
CA GLY A 129 -3.27 11.89 17.11
C GLY A 129 -3.84 10.65 16.46
N VAL A 130 -4.35 9.76 17.32
CA VAL A 130 -5.13 8.58 16.95
C VAL A 130 -6.39 8.53 17.81
N THR A 131 -7.39 7.86 17.30
CA THR A 131 -8.66 7.57 17.96
C THR A 131 -8.62 6.18 18.60
N LYS A 132 -9.55 5.93 19.54
CA LYS A 132 -9.66 4.63 20.22
C LYS A 132 -10.02 3.48 19.25
N ALA A 133 -10.74 3.78 18.17
CA ALA A 133 -11.30 2.78 17.25
C ALA A 133 -11.01 3.14 15.77
N GLU A 134 -9.73 3.06 15.38
CA GLU A 134 -9.24 3.40 14.04
C GLU A 134 -9.89 2.59 12.92
N ALA A 135 -10.14 1.30 13.15
CA ALA A 135 -10.63 0.37 12.15
C ALA A 135 -12.14 0.13 12.23
N TYR A 136 -12.91 1.06 12.81
CA TYR A 136 -14.36 0.89 13.00
C TYR A 136 -15.09 0.50 11.70
N PHE A 137 -14.74 1.13 10.58
CA PHE A 137 -15.35 0.88 9.27
C PHE A 137 -14.95 -0.45 8.61
N ALA A 138 -14.01 -1.21 9.18
CA ALA A 138 -13.68 -2.55 8.69
C ALA A 138 -14.69 -3.62 9.15
N PHE A 139 -15.60 -3.25 10.05
CA PHE A 139 -16.59 -4.13 10.65
C PHE A 139 -18.00 -3.76 10.19
N SER A 140 -18.86 -4.76 10.02
CA SER A 140 -20.28 -4.54 9.74
C SER A 140 -21.03 -4.11 11.01
N GLY A 141 -22.26 -3.61 10.86
CA GLY A 141 -23.10 -3.27 12.01
C GLY A 141 -23.32 -4.47 12.95
N ASP A 142 -23.51 -5.66 12.39
CA ASP A 142 -23.70 -6.90 13.15
C ASP A 142 -22.44 -7.28 13.93
N ASP A 143 -21.25 -7.12 13.33
CA ASP A 143 -19.99 -7.39 14.00
C ASP A 143 -19.76 -6.49 15.22
N VAL A 144 -20.19 -5.23 15.13
CA VAL A 144 -20.06 -4.26 16.22
C VAL A 144 -21.06 -4.56 17.34
N GLN A 145 -22.27 -5.00 16.99
CA GLN A 145 -23.33 -5.27 17.95
C GLN A 145 -23.18 -6.62 18.65
N TYR A 146 -22.88 -7.68 17.90
CA TYR A 146 -22.87 -9.07 18.38
C TYR A 146 -21.46 -9.63 18.57
N GLY A 147 -20.44 -8.93 18.09
CA GLY A 147 -19.06 -9.40 18.07
C GLY A 147 -18.72 -10.18 16.80
N ILE A 148 -17.47 -10.64 16.71
CA ILE A 148 -16.92 -11.27 15.50
C ILE A 148 -16.65 -12.74 15.78
N GLU A 149 -17.16 -13.62 14.91
CA GLU A 149 -16.88 -15.05 14.97
C GLU A 149 -15.40 -15.37 14.72
N ALA A 150 -14.93 -16.50 15.26
CA ALA A 150 -13.55 -16.94 15.12
C ALA A 150 -13.12 -17.12 13.65
N ASP A 151 -14.03 -17.57 12.78
CA ASP A 151 -13.76 -17.76 11.36
C ASP A 151 -13.61 -16.43 10.62
N ARG A 152 -14.52 -15.48 10.88
CA ARG A 152 -14.45 -14.14 10.31
C ARG A 152 -13.20 -13.40 10.79
N ARG A 153 -12.88 -13.47 12.09
CA ARG A 153 -11.64 -12.95 12.66
C ARG A 153 -10.41 -13.54 11.95
N SER A 154 -10.36 -14.85 11.80
CA SER A 154 -9.26 -15.54 11.14
C SER A 154 -9.11 -15.14 9.68
N LYS A 155 -10.23 -14.94 8.96
CA LYS A 155 -10.22 -14.49 7.56
C LYS A 155 -9.67 -13.06 7.43
N ILE A 156 -10.12 -12.15 8.29
CA ILE A 156 -9.62 -10.76 8.35
C ILE A 156 -8.12 -10.73 8.61
N LEU A 157 -7.66 -11.43 9.65
CA LEU A 157 -6.24 -11.45 10.01
C LEU A 157 -5.38 -12.09 8.90
N LYS A 158 -5.83 -13.19 8.30
CA LYS A 158 -5.15 -13.83 7.17
C LYS A 158 -5.05 -12.90 5.95
N SER A 159 -6.13 -12.19 5.62
CA SER A 159 -6.14 -11.23 4.49
C SER A 159 -5.18 -10.07 4.77
N PHE A 160 -5.24 -9.50 5.98
CA PHE A 160 -4.32 -8.44 6.41
C PHE A 160 -2.85 -8.87 6.31
N VAL A 161 -2.48 -10.01 6.90
CA VAL A 161 -1.08 -10.48 6.89
C VAL A 161 -0.60 -10.74 5.47
N ARG A 162 -1.42 -11.39 4.64
CA ARG A 162 -1.07 -11.72 3.25
C ARG A 162 -0.86 -10.49 2.37
N ASN A 163 -1.67 -9.45 2.56
CA ASN A 163 -1.59 -8.23 1.74
C ASN A 163 -0.49 -7.29 2.24
N THR A 164 -0.12 -7.40 3.53
CA THR A 164 0.83 -6.49 4.18
C THR A 164 2.26 -7.01 4.14
N TYR A 165 2.48 -8.30 4.41
CA TYR A 165 3.82 -8.91 4.56
C TYR A 165 4.15 -9.87 3.41
N SER A 166 5.45 -10.01 3.09
CA SER A 166 5.91 -10.92 2.02
C SER A 166 6.45 -12.24 2.57
N TYR A 167 6.99 -12.23 3.79
CA TYR A 167 7.75 -13.34 4.39
C TYR A 167 7.19 -13.72 5.75
N HIS A 168 7.42 -14.97 6.18
CA HIS A 168 7.05 -15.50 7.51
C HIS A 168 5.57 -15.32 7.87
N LEU A 169 4.68 -15.47 6.88
CA LEU A 169 3.24 -15.18 7.05
C LEU A 169 2.59 -16.04 8.14
N SER A 170 2.99 -17.31 8.25
CA SER A 170 2.49 -18.24 9.26
C SER A 170 2.86 -17.82 10.68
N GLU A 171 4.12 -17.46 10.87
CA GLU A 171 4.69 -17.08 12.16
C GLU A 171 4.12 -15.74 12.61
N ILE A 172 4.07 -14.74 11.71
CA ILE A 172 3.48 -13.43 11.97
C ILE A 172 2.00 -13.58 12.35
N LEU A 173 1.24 -14.38 11.59
CA LEU A 173 -0.18 -14.61 11.89
C LEU A 173 -0.37 -15.26 13.26
N ALA A 174 0.46 -16.26 13.61
CA ALA A 174 0.40 -16.91 14.91
C ALA A 174 0.71 -15.93 16.06
N THR A 175 1.72 -15.07 15.88
CA THR A 175 2.05 -14.02 16.86
C THR A 175 0.90 -13.03 17.04
N ILE A 176 0.27 -12.57 15.95
CA ILE A 176 -0.86 -11.64 16.01
C ILE A 176 -2.05 -12.29 16.74
N ILE A 177 -2.36 -13.54 16.42
CA ILE A 177 -3.45 -14.26 17.10
C ILE A 177 -3.15 -14.41 18.58
N ASN A 178 -1.91 -14.73 18.94
CA ASN A 178 -1.51 -14.90 20.34
C ASN A 178 -1.62 -13.60 21.13
N GLU A 179 -1.17 -12.48 20.56
CA GLU A 179 -1.19 -11.16 21.20
C GLU A 179 -2.61 -10.63 21.40
N TYR A 180 -3.47 -10.80 20.38
CA TYR A 180 -4.84 -10.27 20.39
C TYR A 180 -5.90 -11.28 20.86
N THR A 181 -5.47 -12.38 21.48
CA THR A 181 -6.38 -13.30 22.18
C THR A 181 -6.27 -13.04 23.67
N ASP A 182 -7.38 -12.67 24.30
CA ASP A 182 -7.47 -12.59 25.76
C ASP A 182 -7.47 -14.01 26.36
N TRP A 183 -6.33 -14.41 26.90
CA TRP A 183 -6.14 -15.72 27.53
C TRP A 183 -6.69 -15.78 28.97
N GLU A 184 -6.88 -14.64 29.63
CA GLU A 184 -7.37 -14.58 31.01
C GLU A 184 -8.89 -14.79 31.06
N ARG A 185 -9.58 -14.40 29.98
CA ARG A 185 -11.03 -14.58 29.84
C ARG A 185 -11.35 -15.31 28.54
N PRO A 186 -11.16 -16.65 28.49
CA PRO A 186 -11.54 -17.48 27.35
C PRO A 186 -13.07 -17.68 27.33
N VAL A 187 -13.83 -16.59 27.34
CA VAL A 187 -15.29 -16.61 27.22
C VAL A 187 -15.60 -16.55 25.74
N GLN A 188 -16.17 -17.62 25.20
CA GLN A 188 -16.87 -17.52 23.91
C GLN A 188 -17.91 -16.41 24.05
N HIS A 189 -17.88 -15.42 23.14
CA HIS A 189 -18.84 -14.33 23.18
C HIS A 189 -20.25 -14.94 23.26
N PRO A 190 -21.11 -14.47 24.18
CA PRO A 190 -22.37 -15.14 24.47
C PRO A 190 -23.40 -14.79 23.39
N ILE A 191 -23.23 -15.27 22.17
CA ILE A 191 -24.27 -15.41 21.16
C ILE A 191 -23.86 -16.59 20.25
N ASN A 192 -24.42 -17.77 20.54
CA ASN A 192 -24.72 -18.72 19.48
C ASN A 192 -25.89 -18.10 18.71
N ILE A 193 -25.65 -17.61 17.50
CA ILE A 193 -26.75 -17.22 16.61
C ILE A 193 -27.44 -18.54 16.22
N ARG A 194 -28.67 -18.71 16.70
CA ARG A 194 -29.54 -19.83 16.35
C ARG A 194 -30.14 -19.64 14.97
#